data_AF-A0A329LGA8-F1
#
_entry.id   AF-A0A329LGA8-F1
#
_cell.length_a   1.000
_cell.length_b   1.000
_cell.length_c   1.000
_cell.angle_alpha   90.00
_cell.angle_beta   90.00
_cell.angle_gamma   90.00
#
_symmetry.space_group_name_H-M   'P 1'
#
loop_
_entity.id
_entity.type
_entity.pdbx_description
1 polymer ?
#
loop_
_entity_poly.entity_id
_entity_poly.type
_entity_poly.pdbx_seq_one_letter_code
_entity_poly.pdbx_strand_id
1 'polypeptide(L)'
;MERCVPPVEKTAVLHVRQLTAAELKDVRTAKRFFKESAWDEWRTTQPLEFDGPNRQFEVPTDFATDLVSVPGAVAWFVPRAGRYARAAVLHDYLWRFPDRTGCDRRSADHRFRLQMQRDGVSLLRRWIIWATVRLSAMIQAKGGAGWWKDLPGAALLVLLVAPIVVLPALAILVSTVVFWILESAIAVVVPDEAPPPLQLKT
;
A
#
# COMPACT_ATOMS: atom_id res chain seq x y z
N MET A 1 22.63 32.18 10.90
CA MET A 1 22.26 31.00 10.09
C MET A 1 21.53 30.04 11.01
N GLU A 2 20.23 30.28 11.17
CA GLU A 2 19.36 29.52 12.06
C GLU A 2 18.67 28.43 11.25
N ARG A 3 18.79 27.17 11.71
CA ARG A 3 18.08 26.04 11.13
C ARG A 3 16.60 26.22 11.43
N CYS A 4 15.79 26.47 10.40
CA CYS A 4 14.35 26.38 10.50
C CYS A 4 13.96 24.96 10.92
N VAL A 5 13.51 24.82 12.16
CA VAL A 5 12.82 23.65 12.67
C VAL A 5 11.45 23.61 12.00
N PRO A 6 11.08 22.56 11.25
CA PRO A 6 9.73 22.46 10.73
C PRO A 6 8.74 22.27 11.88
N PRO A 7 7.55 22.90 11.84
CA PRO A 7 6.53 22.66 12.84
C PRO A 7 6.13 21.18 12.79
N VAL A 8 6.39 20.46 13.88
CA VAL A 8 5.83 19.14 14.13
C VAL A 8 4.38 19.36 14.53
N GLU A 9 3.51 19.50 13.53
CA GLU A 9 2.08 19.31 13.75
C GLU A 9 1.88 17.87 14.22
N LYS A 10 1.42 17.73 15.46
CA LYS A 10 1.15 16.45 16.15
C LYS A 10 -0.10 15.72 15.62
N THR A 11 -0.61 16.08 14.44
CA THR A 11 -1.80 15.51 13.79
C THR A 11 -1.45 14.42 12.77
N ALA A 12 -0.17 14.14 12.53
CA ALA A 12 0.29 13.10 11.59
C ALA A 12 0.67 11.78 12.29
N VAL A 13 -0.14 11.29 13.22
CA VAL A 13 -0.03 9.92 13.73
C VAL A 13 -1.31 9.19 13.34
N LEU A 14 -1.23 8.30 12.36
CA LEU A 14 -2.26 7.28 12.11
C LEU A 14 -2.37 6.46 13.41
N HIS A 15 -3.42 6.67 14.19
CA HIS A 15 -3.79 5.77 15.28
C HIS A 15 -4.48 4.53 14.68
N VAL A 16 -3.70 3.68 14.01
CA VAL A 16 -4.16 2.33 13.68
C VAL A 16 -3.95 1.47 14.92
N ARG A 17 -5.04 1.16 15.60
CA ARG A 17 -5.05 0.21 16.72
C ARG A 17 -5.62 -1.11 16.23
N GLN A 18 -4.96 -2.22 16.56
CA GLN A 18 -5.56 -3.54 16.38
C GLN A 18 -6.72 -3.72 17.37
N LEU A 19 -7.88 -4.12 16.85
CA LEU A 19 -9.03 -4.48 17.67
C LEU A 19 -8.71 -5.76 18.44
N THR A 20 -9.11 -5.80 19.71
CA THR A 20 -9.04 -7.02 20.51
C THR A 20 -10.05 -8.06 20.00
N ALA A 21 -9.84 -9.34 20.32
CA ALA A 21 -10.71 -10.42 19.85
C ALA A 21 -12.19 -10.25 20.25
N ALA A 22 -12.45 -9.58 21.39
CA ALA A 22 -13.79 -9.27 21.87
C ALA A 22 -14.46 -8.14 21.06
N GLU A 23 -13.75 -7.02 20.85
CA GLU A 23 -14.24 -5.92 20.01
C GLU A 23 -14.49 -6.39 18.57
N LEU A 24 -13.66 -7.29 18.06
CA LEU A 24 -13.82 -7.91 16.75
C LEU A 24 -15.07 -8.83 16.66
N LYS A 25 -15.54 -9.37 17.78
CA LYS A 25 -16.75 -10.21 17.84
C LYS A 25 -18.02 -9.37 17.87
N ASP A 26 -18.00 -8.26 18.59
CA ASP A 26 -19.13 -7.32 18.65
C ASP A 26 -19.35 -6.64 17.30
N VAL A 27 -18.26 -6.22 16.65
CA VAL A 27 -18.28 -5.69 15.28
C VAL A 27 -18.76 -6.75 14.26
N ARG A 28 -18.40 -8.03 14.45
CA ARG A 28 -18.91 -9.16 13.64
C ARG A 28 -20.40 -9.43 13.83
N THR A 29 -20.91 -9.19 15.03
CA THR A 29 -22.33 -9.41 15.37
C THR A 29 -23.22 -8.31 14.77
N ALA A 30 -22.69 -7.09 14.64
CA ALA A 30 -23.38 -5.93 14.07
C ALA A 30 -23.56 -5.93 12.53
N LYS A 31 -23.29 -7.07 11.86
CA LYS A 31 -23.39 -7.33 10.39
C LYS A 31 -24.09 -6.23 9.56
N ARG A 32 -23.29 -5.41 8.88
CA ARG A 32 -23.72 -4.76 7.63
C ARG A 32 -22.70 -4.72 6.48
N PHE A 33 -21.39 -4.94 6.71
CA PHE A 33 -20.39 -4.82 5.62
C PHE A 33 -19.19 -5.77 5.66
N PHE A 34 -19.08 -6.72 6.61
CA PHE A 34 -17.95 -7.64 6.64
C PHE A 34 -18.08 -8.76 5.61
N LYS A 35 -17.38 -8.63 4.48
CA LYS A 35 -16.89 -9.78 3.73
C LYS A 35 -15.62 -10.25 4.43
N GLU A 36 -15.62 -11.51 4.84
CA GLU A 36 -14.53 -12.15 5.56
C GLU A 36 -13.21 -12.05 4.75
N SER A 37 -12.36 -11.10 5.13
CA SER A 37 -10.94 -11.09 4.77
C SER A 37 -10.17 -10.66 6.00
N ALA A 38 -9.96 -11.62 6.89
CA ALA A 38 -9.04 -11.43 7.99
C ALA A 38 -7.66 -11.09 7.38
N TRP A 39 -7.14 -9.90 7.71
CA TRP A 39 -5.73 -9.47 7.57
C TRP A 39 -5.25 -8.65 6.36
N ASP A 40 -6.07 -8.30 5.36
CA ASP A 40 -5.56 -7.61 4.15
C ASP A 40 -6.31 -6.35 3.64
N GLU A 41 -7.35 -5.86 4.33
CA GLU A 41 -8.10 -4.65 3.92
C GLU A 41 -7.87 -3.47 4.90
N TRP A 42 -7.44 -2.32 4.39
CA TRP A 42 -7.27 -1.08 5.15
C TRP A 42 -8.50 -0.19 5.00
N ARG A 43 -8.85 0.57 6.05
CA ARG A 43 -9.98 1.49 6.04
C ARG A 43 -9.61 2.86 6.59
N THR A 44 -10.14 3.92 5.97
CA THR A 44 -9.98 5.29 6.49
C THR A 44 -10.75 5.45 7.80
N THR A 45 -10.09 5.91 8.85
CA THR A 45 -10.73 6.15 10.15
C THR A 45 -11.39 7.52 10.25
N GLN A 46 -11.00 8.44 9.36
CA GLN A 46 -11.48 9.81 9.28
C GLN A 46 -11.56 10.22 7.80
N PRO A 47 -12.40 11.21 7.46
CA PRO A 47 -12.38 11.83 6.14
C PRO A 47 -10.98 12.33 5.82
N LEU A 48 -10.49 11.98 4.63
CA LEU A 48 -9.14 12.34 4.20
C LEU A 48 -9.25 13.49 3.19
N GLU A 49 -8.79 14.66 3.64
CA GLU A 49 -8.66 15.85 2.82
C GLU A 49 -7.26 15.94 2.20
N PHE A 50 -7.20 16.60 1.05
CA PHE A 50 -5.96 16.76 0.28
C PHE A 50 -5.68 18.24 0.00
N ASP A 51 -4.41 18.55 -0.26
CA ASP A 51 -3.98 19.91 -0.53
C ASP A 51 -3.71 20.18 -2.02
N GLY A 52 -3.79 21.46 -2.40
CA GLY A 52 -3.39 21.94 -3.72
C GLY A 52 -4.27 21.38 -4.86
N PRO A 53 -3.70 20.75 -5.89
CA PRO A 53 -4.45 20.32 -7.08
C PRO A 53 -5.50 19.24 -6.80
N ASN A 54 -5.43 18.59 -5.63
CA ASN A 54 -6.37 17.54 -5.21
C ASN A 54 -7.34 18.01 -4.12
N ARG A 55 -7.35 19.31 -3.77
CA ARG A 55 -8.22 19.88 -2.72
C ARG A 55 -9.72 19.63 -2.92
N GLN A 56 -10.13 19.47 -4.17
CA GLN A 56 -11.52 19.19 -4.52
C GLN A 56 -11.98 17.75 -4.21
N PHE A 57 -11.07 16.85 -3.84
CA PHE A 57 -11.41 15.48 -3.50
C PHE A 57 -11.40 15.31 -1.99
N GLU A 58 -12.40 14.61 -1.50
CA GLU A 58 -12.51 14.17 -0.12
C GLU A 58 -12.80 12.68 -0.16
N VAL A 59 -11.95 11.88 0.46
CA VAL A 59 -12.21 10.45 0.62
C VAL A 59 -13.00 10.28 1.92
N PRO A 60 -14.20 9.69 1.87
CA PRO A 60 -15.04 9.55 3.05
C PRO A 60 -14.38 8.64 4.09
N THR A 61 -14.86 8.76 5.33
CA THR A 61 -14.55 7.79 6.38
C THR A 61 -15.05 6.39 6.01
N ASP A 62 -14.40 5.36 6.53
CA ASP A 62 -14.67 3.93 6.25
C ASP A 62 -14.52 3.54 4.77
N PHE A 63 -13.65 4.23 4.04
CA PHE A 63 -13.29 3.84 2.69
C PHE A 63 -12.29 2.69 2.71
N ALA A 64 -12.68 1.56 2.10
CA ALA A 64 -11.85 0.39 1.94
C ALA A 64 -10.79 0.58 0.83
N THR A 65 -9.53 0.38 1.19
CA THR A 65 -8.34 0.47 0.33
C THR A 65 -7.41 -0.71 0.60
N ASP A 66 -6.76 -1.24 -0.44
CA ASP A 66 -5.70 -2.23 -0.33
C ASP A 66 -4.30 -1.59 -0.32
N LEU A 67 -4.24 -0.24 -0.31
CA LEU A 67 -3.04 0.60 -0.36
C LEU A 67 -2.12 0.20 -1.52
N VAL A 68 -1.14 -0.67 -1.23
CA VAL A 68 -0.25 -1.24 -2.22
C VAL A 68 -0.18 -2.74 -1.95
N SER A 69 -0.77 -3.53 -2.84
CA SER A 69 -0.61 -4.98 -2.83
C SER A 69 0.78 -5.33 -3.40
N VAL A 70 1.76 -5.49 -2.51
CA VAL A 70 3.16 -5.83 -2.86
C VAL A 70 3.44 -7.27 -2.42
N PRO A 71 4.00 -8.12 -3.31
CA PRO A 71 4.50 -9.44 -2.91
C PRO A 71 5.54 -9.33 -1.78
N GLY A 72 5.54 -10.25 -0.82
CA GLY A 72 6.45 -10.21 0.33
C GLY A 72 7.93 -10.05 -0.04
N ALA A 73 8.35 -10.68 -1.14
CA ALA A 73 9.73 -10.57 -1.66
C ALA A 73 10.13 -9.16 -2.15
N VAL A 74 9.18 -8.24 -2.34
CA VAL A 74 9.40 -6.85 -2.76
C VAL A 74 9.04 -5.86 -1.65
N ALA A 75 8.47 -6.33 -0.53
CA ALA A 75 8.06 -5.49 0.59
C ALA A 75 9.22 -4.71 1.24
N TRP A 76 10.47 -5.21 1.12
CA TRP A 76 11.68 -4.50 1.56
C TRP A 76 11.93 -3.21 0.76
N PHE A 77 11.50 -3.16 -0.50
CA PHE A 77 11.74 -2.03 -1.41
C PHE A 77 10.61 -1.00 -1.36
N VAL A 78 9.37 -1.48 -1.44
CA VAL A 78 8.15 -0.68 -1.29
C VAL A 78 7.30 -1.33 -0.19
N PRO A 79 7.39 -0.84 1.05
CA PRO A 79 6.53 -1.31 2.14
C PRO A 79 5.04 -1.19 1.81
N ARG A 80 4.16 -1.93 2.50
CA ARG A 80 2.71 -1.80 2.27
C ARG A 80 2.17 -0.41 2.63
N ALA A 81 2.70 0.19 3.70
CA ALA A 81 2.33 1.53 4.15
C ALA A 81 3.57 2.43 4.26
N GLY A 82 3.42 3.71 3.95
CA GLY A 82 4.50 4.69 4.03
C GLY A 82 4.02 6.07 3.61
N ARG A 83 4.96 6.95 3.23
CA ARG A 83 4.66 8.34 2.82
C ARG A 83 3.72 8.44 1.59
N TYR A 84 3.60 7.38 0.79
CA TYR A 84 2.67 7.30 -0.33
C TYR A 84 1.30 6.73 0.03
N ALA A 85 1.06 6.28 1.27
CA ALA A 85 -0.20 5.66 1.66
C ALA A 85 -1.39 6.62 1.46
N ARG A 86 -1.23 7.89 1.85
CA ARG A 86 -2.22 8.95 1.61
C ARG A 86 -2.55 9.09 0.12
N ALA A 87 -1.52 9.11 -0.73
CA ALA A 87 -1.69 9.14 -2.17
C ALA A 87 -2.37 7.87 -2.72
N ALA A 88 -2.06 6.69 -2.17
CA ALA A 88 -2.66 5.42 -2.60
C ALA A 88 -4.17 5.39 -2.32
N VAL A 89 -4.60 5.86 -1.15
CA VAL A 89 -6.04 6.00 -0.83
C VAL A 89 -6.76 6.90 -1.84
N LEU A 90 -6.14 8.03 -2.22
CA LEU A 90 -6.68 8.91 -3.26
C LEU A 90 -6.81 8.19 -4.60
N HIS A 91 -5.78 7.44 -4.99
CA HIS A 91 -5.77 6.68 -6.25
C HIS A 91 -6.91 5.66 -6.30
N ASP A 92 -7.06 4.85 -5.25
CA ASP A 92 -8.13 3.84 -5.15
C ASP A 92 -9.51 4.47 -5.22
N TYR A 93 -9.72 5.60 -4.54
CA TYR A 93 -10.98 6.32 -4.56
C TYR A 93 -11.32 6.85 -5.95
N LEU A 94 -10.38 7.51 -6.62
CA LEU A 94 -10.56 8.01 -7.99
C LEU A 94 -10.80 6.86 -8.98
N TRP A 95 -10.15 5.72 -8.77
CA TRP A 95 -10.30 4.54 -9.63
C TRP A 95 -11.66 3.84 -9.47
N ARG A 96 -12.17 3.80 -8.23
CA ARG A 96 -13.41 3.10 -7.87
C ARG A 96 -14.66 3.92 -8.19
N PHE A 97 -14.54 5.25 -8.20
CA PHE A 97 -15.65 6.17 -8.45
C PHE A 97 -15.36 7.19 -9.57
N PRO A 98 -15.08 6.74 -10.82
CA PRO A 98 -14.82 7.65 -11.94
C PRO A 98 -16.01 8.56 -12.26
N ASP A 99 -17.25 8.04 -12.16
CA ASP A 99 -18.47 8.81 -12.45
C ASP A 99 -18.72 9.96 -11.45
N ARG A 100 -18.30 9.78 -10.20
CA ARG A 100 -18.45 10.80 -9.14
C ARG A 100 -17.35 11.84 -9.18
N THR A 101 -16.15 11.44 -9.60
CA THR A 101 -14.94 12.26 -9.54
C THR A 101 -14.64 12.96 -10.87
N GLY A 102 -15.30 12.55 -11.96
CA GLY A 102 -15.05 13.03 -13.32
C GLY A 102 -13.63 12.75 -13.81
N CYS A 103 -12.89 11.86 -13.13
CA CYS A 103 -11.50 11.57 -13.44
C CYS A 103 -11.38 10.26 -14.22
N ASP A 104 -10.83 10.34 -15.44
CA ASP A 104 -10.35 9.15 -16.13
C ASP A 104 -9.18 8.53 -15.35
N ARG A 105 -8.96 7.23 -15.54
CA ARG A 105 -7.89 6.45 -14.90
C ARG A 105 -6.50 7.04 -15.11
N ARG A 106 -6.23 7.59 -16.31
CA ARG A 106 -4.99 8.32 -16.58
C ARG A 106 -4.83 9.58 -15.73
N SER A 107 -5.93 10.32 -15.55
CA SER A 107 -5.98 11.50 -14.69
C SER A 107 -5.81 11.11 -13.22
N ALA A 108 -6.37 9.98 -12.80
CA ALA A 108 -6.16 9.42 -11.47
C ALA A 108 -4.68 9.08 -11.23
N ASP A 109 -4.02 8.39 -12.16
CA ASP A 109 -2.59 8.07 -12.09
C ASP A 109 -1.71 9.34 -12.00
N HIS A 110 -2.08 10.38 -12.75
CA HIS A 110 -1.38 11.67 -12.72
C HIS A 110 -1.54 12.38 -11.36
N ARG A 111 -2.77 12.46 -10.84
CA ARG A 111 -3.10 13.06 -9.54
C ARG A 111 -2.45 12.32 -8.38
N PHE A 112 -2.41 10.99 -8.47
CA PHE A 112 -1.72 10.11 -7.52
C PHE A 112 -0.24 10.49 -7.39
N ARG A 113 0.45 10.62 -8.52
CA ARG A 113 1.86 11.02 -8.54
C ARG A 113 2.08 12.44 -8.02
N LEU A 114 1.21 13.39 -8.37
CA LEU A 114 1.27 14.74 -7.82
C LEU A 114 1.12 14.72 -6.29
N GLN A 115 0.23 13.88 -5.77
CA GLN A 115 0.04 13.72 -4.33
C GLN A 115 1.30 13.15 -3.66
N MET A 116 1.91 12.10 -4.23
CA MET A 116 3.18 11.56 -3.74
C MET A 116 4.30 12.61 -3.69
N GLN A 117 4.34 13.54 -4.66
CA GLN A 117 5.30 14.65 -4.63
C GLN A 117 5.07 15.57 -3.43
N ARG A 118 3.81 15.88 -3.08
CA ARG A 118 3.47 16.72 -1.93
C ARG A 118 3.72 16.01 -0.61
N ASP A 119 3.48 14.71 -0.55
CA ASP A 119 3.79 13.86 0.61
C ASP A 119 5.31 13.67 0.81
N GLY A 120 6.11 14.22 -0.12
CA GLY A 120 7.58 14.25 -0.09
C GLY A 120 8.20 12.88 -0.36
N VAL A 121 7.52 12.04 -1.14
CA VAL A 121 8.10 10.81 -1.69
C VAL A 121 9.23 11.19 -2.67
N SER A 122 10.37 10.50 -2.56
CA SER A 122 11.53 10.77 -3.41
C SER A 122 11.21 10.64 -4.90
N LEU A 123 11.88 11.44 -5.74
CA LEU A 123 11.63 11.53 -7.18
C LEU A 123 11.64 10.14 -7.84
N LEU A 124 12.68 9.34 -7.62
CA LEU A 124 12.79 8.02 -8.23
C LEU A 124 11.67 7.09 -7.76
N ARG A 125 11.39 7.05 -6.44
CA ARG A 125 10.35 6.18 -5.86
C ARG A 125 8.97 6.50 -6.42
N ARG A 126 8.58 7.78 -6.49
CA ARG A 126 7.27 8.16 -7.04
C ARG A 126 7.12 7.79 -8.51
N TRP A 127 8.20 7.83 -9.29
CA TRP A 127 8.18 7.44 -10.70
C TRP A 127 8.07 5.93 -10.88
N ILE A 128 8.76 5.15 -10.04
CA ILE A 128 8.65 3.68 -10.04
C ILE A 128 7.21 3.26 -9.72
N ILE A 129 6.66 3.77 -8.60
CA ILE A 129 5.29 3.42 -8.17
C ILE A 129 4.26 3.85 -9.23
N TRP A 130 4.43 5.03 -9.83
CA TRP A 130 3.56 5.48 -10.93
C TRP A 130 3.66 4.55 -12.15
N ALA A 131 4.87 4.14 -12.55
CA ALA A 131 5.08 3.29 -13.72
C ALA A 131 4.49 1.89 -13.51
N THR A 132 4.61 1.31 -12.31
CA THR A 132 4.02 0.01 -11.99
C THR A 132 2.50 0.03 -12.05
N VAL A 133 1.86 1.06 -11.48
CA VAL A 133 0.40 1.23 -11.53
C VAL A 133 -0.05 1.40 -12.99
N ARG A 134 0.70 2.19 -13.78
CA ARG A 134 0.39 2.43 -15.18
C ARG A 134 0.47 1.17 -16.05
N LEU A 135 1.50 0.35 -15.86
CA LEU A 135 1.64 -0.93 -16.57
C LEU A 135 0.55 -1.93 -16.12
N SER A 136 0.24 -2.01 -14.82
CA SER A 136 -0.84 -2.87 -14.31
C SER A 136 -2.19 -2.50 -14.90
N ALA A 137 -2.49 -1.20 -15.00
CA ALA A 137 -3.70 -0.71 -15.65
C ALA A 137 -3.79 -1.14 -17.12
N MET A 138 -2.67 -1.17 -17.84
CA MET A 138 -2.60 -1.60 -19.24
C MET A 138 -2.82 -3.11 -19.37
N ILE A 139 -2.18 -3.92 -18.52
CA ILE A 139 -2.36 -5.39 -18.49
C ILE A 139 -3.83 -5.76 -18.24
N GLN A 140 -4.53 -4.98 -17.42
CA GLN A 140 -5.96 -5.17 -17.16
C GLN A 140 -6.88 -4.62 -18.27
N ALA A 141 -6.33 -4.14 -19.39
CA ALA A 141 -7.06 -3.44 -20.45
C ALA A 141 -7.85 -2.20 -19.96
N LYS A 142 -7.40 -1.59 -18.87
CA LYS A 142 -8.02 -0.46 -18.18
C LYS A 142 -7.27 0.87 -18.40
N GLY A 143 -6.31 0.93 -19.34
CA GLY A 143 -5.36 2.05 -19.49
C GLY A 143 -5.94 3.45 -19.82
N GLY A 144 -7.23 3.53 -20.17
CA GLY A 144 -7.90 4.79 -20.53
C GLY A 144 -7.51 5.31 -21.92
N ALA A 145 -8.02 6.49 -22.28
CA ALA A 145 -7.75 7.10 -23.57
C ALA A 145 -6.28 7.57 -23.68
N GLY A 146 -5.60 7.24 -24.79
CA GLY A 146 -4.22 7.68 -25.05
C GLY A 146 -3.14 6.98 -24.22
N TRP A 147 -3.41 5.77 -23.70
CA TRP A 147 -2.46 4.98 -22.90
C TRP A 147 -1.11 4.74 -23.58
N TRP A 148 -1.10 4.59 -24.91
CA TRP A 148 0.10 4.38 -25.72
C TRP A 148 1.17 5.48 -25.57
N LYS A 149 0.77 6.71 -25.21
CA LYS A 149 1.72 7.84 -25.06
C LYS A 149 2.62 7.70 -23.83
N ASP A 150 2.12 7.08 -22.77
CA ASP A 150 2.84 6.92 -21.51
C ASP A 150 3.61 5.59 -21.45
N LEU A 151 3.28 4.65 -22.35
CA LEU A 151 3.83 3.30 -22.42
C LEU A 151 5.36 3.25 -22.55
N PRO A 152 6.01 3.91 -23.53
CA PRO A 152 7.44 3.73 -23.73
C PRO A 152 8.26 4.23 -22.54
N GLY A 153 7.86 5.35 -21.92
CA GLY A 153 8.53 5.90 -20.75
C GLY A 153 8.34 5.04 -19.50
N ALA A 154 7.11 4.58 -19.24
CA ALA A 154 6.83 3.71 -18.09
C ALA A 154 7.52 2.34 -18.23
N ALA A 155 7.46 1.74 -19.42
CA ALA A 155 8.10 0.45 -19.70
C ALA A 155 9.63 0.55 -19.60
N LEU A 156 10.25 1.60 -20.15
CA LEU A 156 11.69 1.80 -20.05
C LEU A 156 12.15 1.97 -18.59
N LEU A 157 11.41 2.75 -17.80
CA LEU A 157 11.74 2.95 -16.39
C LEU A 157 11.62 1.65 -15.59
N VAL A 158 10.57 0.86 -15.82
CA VAL A 158 10.42 -0.45 -15.17
C VAL A 158 11.52 -1.40 -15.62
N LEU A 159 11.87 -1.44 -16.90
CA LEU A 159 12.95 -2.29 -17.41
C LEU A 159 14.31 -1.92 -16.79
N LEU A 160 14.59 -0.63 -16.61
CA LEU A 160 15.82 -0.15 -15.97
C LEU A 160 15.89 -0.49 -14.49
N VAL A 161 14.77 -0.38 -13.77
CA VAL A 161 14.69 -0.62 -12.33
C VAL A 161 14.51 -2.10 -12.00
N ALA A 162 13.93 -2.89 -12.91
CA ALA A 162 13.68 -4.31 -12.76
C ALA A 162 14.89 -5.11 -12.23
N PRO A 163 16.11 -5.03 -12.79
CA PRO A 163 17.24 -5.82 -12.26
C PRO A 163 17.57 -5.47 -10.80
N ILE A 164 17.43 -4.21 -10.39
CA ILE A 164 17.72 -3.75 -9.03
C ILE A 164 16.71 -4.30 -8.03
N VAL A 165 15.47 -4.55 -8.45
CA VAL A 165 14.39 -5.05 -7.57
C VAL A 165 14.26 -6.57 -7.66
N VAL A 166 14.31 -7.13 -8.87
CA VAL A 166 14.07 -8.55 -9.15
C VAL A 166 15.22 -9.42 -8.64
N LEU A 167 16.48 -9.00 -8.80
CA LEU A 167 17.61 -9.82 -8.33
C LEU A 167 17.60 -10.01 -6.80
N PRO A 168 17.45 -8.96 -5.97
CA PRO A 168 17.33 -9.16 -4.53
C PRO A 168 16.02 -9.87 -4.14
N ALA A 169 14.90 -9.58 -4.82
CA ALA A 169 13.64 -10.28 -4.54
C ALA A 169 13.75 -11.79 -4.81
N LEU A 170 14.43 -12.20 -5.87
CA LEU A 170 14.70 -13.60 -6.17
C LEU A 170 15.60 -14.23 -5.10
N ALA A 171 16.65 -13.52 -4.66
CA ALA A 171 17.52 -13.99 -3.58
C ALA A 171 16.76 -14.19 -2.26
N ILE A 172 15.88 -13.25 -1.90
CA ILE A 172 15.00 -13.35 -0.73
C ILE A 172 14.05 -14.54 -0.88
N LEU A 173 13.41 -14.70 -2.04
CA LEU A 173 12.49 -15.80 -2.31
C LEU A 173 13.19 -17.15 -2.13
N VAL A 174 14.35 -17.34 -2.76
CA VAL A 174 15.16 -18.56 -2.62
C VAL A 174 15.51 -18.80 -1.16
N SER A 175 15.96 -17.76 -0.46
CA SER A 175 16.31 -17.86 0.97
C SER A 175 15.12 -18.29 1.84
N THR A 176 13.93 -17.72 1.61
CA THR A 176 12.71 -18.11 2.33
C THR A 176 12.27 -19.54 2.04
N VAL A 177 12.41 -20.01 0.80
CA VAL A 177 12.10 -21.40 0.44
C VAL A 177 13.07 -22.37 1.11
N VAL A 178 14.37 -22.07 1.09
CA VAL A 178 15.39 -22.88 1.77
C VAL A 178 15.11 -22.93 3.28
N PHE A 179 14.82 -21.80 3.90
CA PHE A 179 14.48 -21.73 5.32
C PHE A 179 13.26 -22.61 5.63
N TRP A 180 12.20 -22.52 4.82
CA TRP A 180 10.97 -23.30 5.02
C TRP A 180 11.19 -24.81 4.87
N ILE A 181 12.06 -25.23 3.94
CA ILE A 181 12.48 -26.63 3.80
C ILE A 181 13.22 -27.10 5.06
N LEU A 182 14.16 -26.28 5.58
CA LEU A 182 14.91 -26.61 6.80
C LEU A 182 14.00 -26.68 8.02
N GLU A 183 13.10 -25.70 8.19
CA GLU A 183 12.09 -25.68 9.25
C GLU A 183 11.21 -26.93 9.21
N SER A 184 10.72 -27.29 8.02
CA SER A 184 9.91 -28.49 7.80
C SER A 184 10.68 -29.77 8.14
N ALA A 185 11.98 -29.84 7.80
CA ALA A 185 12.82 -31.00 8.14
C ALA A 185 13.08 -31.10 9.65
N ILE A 186 13.32 -29.96 10.33
CA ILE A 186 13.50 -29.91 11.79
C ILE A 186 12.21 -30.32 12.51
N ALA A 187 11.05 -29.86 12.05
CA ALA A 187 9.76 -30.18 12.64
C ALA A 187 9.42 -31.68 12.60
N VAL A 188 10.02 -32.44 11.67
CA VAL A 188 9.87 -33.92 11.64
C VAL A 188 10.72 -34.60 12.71
N VAL A 189 11.84 -33.99 13.12
CA VAL A 189 12.82 -34.59 14.04
C VAL A 189 12.61 -34.13 15.48
N VAL A 190 12.19 -32.88 15.68
CA VAL A 190 12.04 -32.26 17.00
C VAL A 190 10.58 -32.35 17.45
N PRO A 191 10.27 -33.01 18.58
CA PRO A 191 8.91 -33.06 19.11
C PRO A 191 8.45 -31.68 19.60
N ASP A 192 7.15 -31.40 19.47
CA ASP A 192 6.56 -30.14 19.93
C ASP A 192 6.68 -29.99 21.45
N GLU A 193 7.45 -29.01 21.91
CA GLU A 193 7.42 -28.53 23.29
C GLU A 193 6.33 -27.45 23.43
N ALA A 194 5.44 -27.61 24.41
CA ALA A 194 4.45 -26.58 24.70
C ALA A 194 5.17 -25.31 25.18
N PRO A 195 4.97 -24.15 24.53
CA PRO A 195 5.64 -22.93 24.95
C PRO A 195 5.17 -22.55 26.37
N PRO A 196 6.08 -22.06 27.23
CA PRO A 196 5.71 -21.60 28.55
C PRO A 196 4.66 -20.47 28.44
N PRO A 197 3.71 -20.39 29.38
CA PRO A 197 2.68 -19.36 29.34
C PRO A 197 3.31 -17.97 29.35
N LEU A 198 2.90 -17.14 28.39
CA LEU A 198 3.33 -15.74 28.30
C LEU A 198 2.87 -14.99 29.55
N GLN A 199 3.82 -14.59 30.40
CA GLN A 199 3.57 -13.76 31.56
C GLN A 199 3.29 -12.32 31.10
N LEU A 200 2.02 -11.99 30.87
CA LEU A 200 1.59 -10.64 30.58
C LEU A 200 1.67 -9.82 31.88
N LYS A 201 2.60 -8.86 31.96
CA LYS A 201 2.60 -7.87 33.05
C LYS A 201 1.25 -7.15 33.03
N THR A 202 0.48 -7.35 34.10
CA THR A 202 -0.76 -6.62 34.38
C THR A 202 -0.44 -5.25 34.94
#